data_AF-A0A7W0EV41-F1
#
_entry.id   AF-A0A7W0EV41-F1
#
_cell.length_a   1.000
_cell.length_b   1.000
_cell.length_c   1.000
_cell.angle_alpha   90.00
_cell.angle_beta   90.00
_cell.angle_gamma   90.00
#
_symmetry.space_group_name_H-M   'P 1'
#
loop_
_entity.id
_entity.type
_entity.pdbx_description
1 polymer ?
#
loop_
_entity_poly.entity_id
_entity_poly.type
_entity_poly.pdbx_seq_one_letter_code
_entity_poly.pdbx_strand_id
1 'polypeptide(L)'
;MKKILCSFFVLLLPLIACSDVRSENGAYKEIFSVSDYQYEKNRYFLAGDYYVERFESGLSNDLLSFTLDAWMQVLELDVWVSSPDADSETLRGIAAVDPGKYKPSDFDTLKVSKNDEPVVYKGWFKRLSPDQYGFDGDRGYFWLNASADDDTVVAISCLLKDKSKVGTHERESTPETVVLRLIKPKNQQPTEAFRATWPLMMKNVYYLGDNLAPTKNLNLLVKPIQHEEGTDAATGGKRNNLLHEMGLDVIDECRYLVRNGDGLVDFNSFNINVKTGILIFPSLQPFDPSSDSRFELDEENRADIYNAVSPEDLEKKSKFKLIAIDELKNSDDVTAMKSIKEKGKS
;
A
#
# COMPACT_ATOMS: atom_id res chain seq x y z
N MET A 1 -50.85 -51.14 -11.30
CA MET A 1 -50.32 -49.82 -10.89
C MET A 1 -48.82 -49.98 -10.61
N LYS A 2 -47.96 -49.50 -11.52
CA LYS A 2 -46.49 -49.60 -11.42
C LYS A 2 -45.96 -48.52 -10.48
N LYS A 3 -45.17 -48.90 -9.46
CA LYS A 3 -44.39 -47.97 -8.63
C LYS A 3 -43.11 -47.60 -9.39
N ILE A 4 -42.91 -46.30 -9.60
CA ILE A 4 -41.68 -45.74 -10.17
C ILE A 4 -40.75 -45.43 -8.99
N LEU A 5 -39.60 -46.10 -8.96
CA LEU A 5 -38.49 -45.77 -8.05
C LEU A 5 -37.64 -44.71 -8.76
N CYS A 6 -37.66 -43.46 -8.29
CA CYS A 6 -36.71 -42.43 -8.71
C CYS A 6 -35.38 -42.68 -7.99
N SER A 7 -34.36 -43.11 -8.73
CA SER A 7 -32.97 -43.18 -8.26
C SER A 7 -32.38 -41.77 -8.35
N PHE A 8 -32.12 -41.13 -7.21
CA PHE A 8 -31.33 -39.91 -7.13
C PHE A 8 -29.84 -40.30 -7.22
N PHE A 9 -29.25 -40.07 -8.39
CA PHE A 9 -27.81 -40.19 -8.59
C PHE A 9 -27.16 -38.90 -8.07
N VAL A 10 -26.70 -38.90 -6.83
CA VAL A 10 -25.85 -37.83 -6.30
C VAL A 10 -24.48 -38.00 -6.95
N LEU A 11 -24.15 -37.16 -7.92
CA LEU A 11 -22.77 -37.00 -8.39
C LEU A 11 -21.95 -36.46 -7.23
N LEU A 12 -21.21 -37.35 -6.55
CA LEU A 12 -20.05 -36.94 -5.75
C LEU A 12 -19.01 -36.40 -6.74
N LEU A 13 -18.92 -35.07 -6.84
CA LEU A 13 -17.72 -34.42 -7.36
C LEU A 13 -16.57 -34.81 -6.44
N PRO A 14 -15.41 -35.25 -6.96
CA PRO A 14 -14.27 -35.56 -6.11
C PRO A 14 -13.85 -34.27 -5.40
N LEU A 15 -13.86 -34.27 -4.07
CA LEU A 15 -13.06 -33.31 -3.30
C LEU A 15 -11.61 -33.54 -3.74
N ILE A 16 -11.10 -32.63 -4.57
CA ILE A 16 -9.66 -32.52 -4.80
C ILE A 16 -9.10 -32.03 -3.46
N ALA A 17 -8.56 -32.95 -2.68
CA ALA A 17 -7.76 -32.59 -1.53
C ALA A 17 -6.55 -31.80 -2.05
N CYS A 18 -6.49 -30.52 -1.73
CA CYS A 18 -5.28 -29.74 -1.91
C CYS A 18 -4.26 -30.28 -0.92
N SER A 19 -3.32 -31.07 -1.41
CA SER A 19 -2.26 -31.62 -0.59
C SER A 19 -1.25 -30.52 -0.31
N ASP A 20 -1.10 -30.19 0.96
CA ASP A 20 0.00 -29.39 1.48
C ASP A 20 1.32 -30.15 1.20
N VAL A 21 2.06 -29.70 0.20
CA VAL A 21 3.39 -30.23 -0.13
C VAL A 21 4.38 -29.12 0.16
N ARG A 22 4.85 -29.06 1.40
CA ARG A 22 6.09 -28.36 1.75
C ARG A 22 7.01 -29.23 2.58
N SER A 23 8.29 -29.13 2.24
CA SER A 23 9.38 -29.93 2.77
C SER A 23 9.75 -29.42 4.17
N GLU A 24 9.63 -30.27 5.19
CA GLU A 24 10.00 -29.95 6.58
C GLU A 24 11.51 -29.66 6.78
N ASN A 25 12.34 -29.73 5.72
CA ASN A 25 13.81 -29.66 5.80
C ASN A 25 14.44 -28.55 4.93
N GLY A 26 13.66 -27.58 4.42
CA GLY A 26 14.18 -26.48 3.60
C GLY A 26 15.04 -25.50 4.42
N ALA A 27 16.20 -25.12 3.89
CA ALA A 27 16.96 -24.01 4.46
C ALA A 27 16.40 -22.69 3.92
N TYR A 28 16.25 -21.71 4.80
CA TYR A 28 15.68 -20.40 4.47
C TYR A 28 16.76 -19.33 4.40
N LYS A 29 16.63 -18.42 3.45
CA LYS A 29 17.53 -17.26 3.31
C LYS A 29 16.74 -15.97 3.40
N GLU A 30 17.13 -15.10 4.34
CA GLU A 30 16.70 -13.71 4.37
C GLU A 30 17.19 -13.00 3.11
N ILE A 31 16.26 -12.48 2.33
CA ILE A 31 16.53 -11.74 1.09
C ILE A 31 16.62 -10.25 1.40
N PHE A 32 15.71 -9.78 2.24
CA PHE A 32 15.51 -8.37 2.52
C PHE A 32 14.86 -8.18 3.88
N SER A 33 15.23 -7.11 4.57
CA SER A 33 14.60 -6.67 5.81
C SER A 33 14.35 -5.17 5.75
N VAL A 34 13.17 -4.76 6.20
CA VAL A 34 12.76 -3.35 6.25
C VAL A 34 11.99 -3.09 7.54
N SER A 35 12.25 -1.97 8.21
CA SER A 35 11.51 -1.58 9.42
C SER A 35 10.14 -1.02 9.06
N ASP A 36 9.19 -1.09 10.00
CA ASP A 36 7.84 -0.53 9.85
C ASP A 36 7.79 0.94 9.41
N TYR A 37 8.73 1.79 9.85
CA TYR A 37 8.79 3.19 9.45
C TYR A 37 9.39 3.43 8.06
N GLN A 38 9.97 2.41 7.42
CA GLN A 38 10.63 2.49 6.11
C GLN A 38 9.67 2.16 4.96
N TYR A 39 8.45 2.71 5.01
CA TYR A 39 7.51 2.66 3.90
C TYR A 39 7.99 3.54 2.72
N GLU A 40 7.40 3.34 1.53
CA GLU A 40 7.67 4.08 0.30
C GLU A 40 7.16 5.55 0.36
N LYS A 41 7.85 6.39 1.16
CA LYS A 41 7.50 7.80 1.39
C LYS A 41 7.45 8.59 0.08
N ASN A 42 6.45 9.49 -0.02
CA ASN A 42 6.23 10.41 -1.15
C ASN A 42 6.12 9.72 -2.52
N ARG A 43 5.73 8.45 -2.56
CA ARG A 43 5.66 7.68 -3.80
C ARG A 43 4.25 7.22 -4.14
N TYR A 44 3.51 6.70 -3.16
CA TYR A 44 2.15 6.18 -3.33
C TYR A 44 1.14 7.12 -2.67
N PHE A 45 0.06 7.41 -3.38
CA PHE A 45 -0.95 8.37 -2.94
C PHE A 45 -2.36 7.95 -3.31
N LEU A 46 -3.31 8.23 -2.44
CA LEU A 46 -4.75 8.14 -2.71
C LEU A 46 -5.21 9.41 -3.45
N ALA A 47 -6.16 9.26 -4.37
CA ALA A 47 -6.64 10.35 -5.22
C ALA A 47 -7.60 11.34 -4.51
N GLY A 48 -7.83 11.17 -3.21
CA GLY A 48 -8.71 12.00 -2.38
C GLY A 48 -9.34 11.25 -1.21
N ASP A 49 -10.03 12.00 -0.35
CA ASP A 49 -10.55 11.53 0.95
C ASP A 49 -11.49 10.32 0.84
N TYR A 50 -12.35 10.29 -0.19
CA TYR A 50 -13.22 9.15 -0.46
C TYR A 50 -12.45 7.83 -0.56
N TYR A 51 -11.26 7.85 -1.18
CA TYR A 51 -10.44 6.65 -1.32
C TYR A 51 -9.70 6.29 -0.03
N VAL A 52 -9.42 7.27 0.85
CA VAL A 52 -8.91 7.00 2.21
C VAL A 52 -9.92 6.17 3.00
N GLU A 53 -11.18 6.63 3.03
CA GLU A 53 -12.26 5.94 3.74
C GLU A 53 -12.60 4.57 3.11
N ARG A 54 -12.41 4.46 1.79
CA ARG A 54 -12.74 3.24 1.05
C ARG A 54 -11.61 2.23 0.95
N PHE A 55 -10.35 2.61 1.19
CA PHE A 55 -9.21 1.72 0.93
C PHE A 55 -9.31 0.39 1.69
N GLU A 56 -9.57 0.44 3.00
CA GLU A 56 -9.71 -0.78 3.79
C GLU A 56 -11.12 -1.38 3.64
N SER A 57 -12.16 -0.55 3.80
CA SER A 57 -13.55 -1.00 3.77
C SER A 57 -14.02 -1.54 2.41
N GLY A 58 -13.31 -1.18 1.34
CA GLY A 58 -13.56 -1.65 -0.02
C GLY A 58 -13.14 -3.09 -0.25
N LEU A 59 -12.21 -3.61 0.55
CA LEU A 59 -11.71 -4.98 0.42
C LEU A 59 -12.74 -5.99 0.95
N SER A 60 -12.99 -7.05 0.18
CA SER A 60 -13.75 -8.21 0.67
C SER A 60 -13.06 -8.87 1.87
N ASN A 61 -13.80 -9.70 2.61
CA ASN A 61 -13.25 -10.39 3.79
C ASN A 61 -12.09 -11.32 3.45
N ASP A 62 -12.07 -11.89 2.24
CA ASP A 62 -10.98 -12.72 1.72
C ASP A 62 -9.84 -11.92 1.08
N LEU A 63 -9.95 -10.59 1.03
CA LEU A 63 -8.97 -9.66 0.42
C LEU A 63 -8.70 -9.90 -1.07
N LEU A 64 -9.50 -10.74 -1.74
CA LEU A 64 -9.30 -11.07 -3.16
C LEU A 64 -10.02 -10.10 -4.11
N SER A 65 -10.96 -9.31 -3.60
CA SER A 65 -11.72 -8.36 -4.38
C SER A 65 -11.82 -7.00 -3.69
N PHE A 66 -12.01 -5.96 -4.49
CA PHE A 66 -12.19 -4.59 -4.03
C PHE A 66 -13.47 -4.03 -4.63
N THR A 67 -14.28 -3.38 -3.81
CA THR A 67 -15.55 -2.77 -4.22
C THR A 67 -15.49 -1.27 -3.99
N LEU A 68 -15.66 -0.51 -5.07
CA LEU A 68 -15.83 0.94 -5.05
C LEU A 68 -17.28 1.28 -5.45
N ASP A 69 -17.78 2.47 -5.07
CA ASP A 69 -18.96 2.99 -5.75
C ASP A 69 -18.62 3.19 -7.22
N ALA A 70 -19.43 2.62 -8.11
CA ALA A 70 -19.09 2.56 -9.54
C ALA A 70 -18.83 3.94 -10.15
N TRP A 71 -19.55 4.97 -9.70
CA TRP A 71 -19.40 6.34 -10.19
C TRP A 71 -18.08 7.00 -9.75
N MET A 72 -17.45 6.52 -8.68
CA MET A 72 -16.17 7.02 -8.18
C MET A 72 -14.95 6.34 -8.82
N GLN A 73 -15.12 5.36 -9.69
CA GLN A 73 -13.99 4.76 -10.42
C GLN A 73 -13.26 5.84 -11.24
N VAL A 74 -11.94 5.92 -11.08
CA VAL A 74 -11.10 6.86 -11.84
C VAL A 74 -10.81 6.28 -13.21
N LEU A 75 -11.31 6.93 -14.28
CA LEU A 75 -11.08 6.48 -15.65
C LEU A 75 -9.80 7.05 -16.25
N GLU A 76 -9.52 8.31 -15.95
CA GLU A 76 -8.32 9.00 -16.40
C GLU A 76 -7.77 9.82 -15.24
N LEU A 77 -6.45 9.76 -15.07
CA LEU A 77 -5.75 10.50 -14.03
C LEU A 77 -4.51 11.14 -14.63
N ASP A 78 -4.37 12.45 -14.43
CA ASP A 78 -3.20 13.23 -14.80
C ASP A 78 -2.51 13.69 -13.53
N VAL A 79 -1.22 13.35 -13.39
CA VAL A 79 -0.39 13.79 -12.26
C VAL A 79 0.39 15.03 -12.65
N TRP A 80 0.47 15.98 -11.72
CA TRP A 80 1.16 17.24 -11.87
C TRP A 80 2.12 17.44 -10.70
N VAL A 81 3.31 17.94 -10.99
CA VAL A 81 4.32 18.30 -9.99
C VAL A 81 4.66 19.79 -10.10
N SER A 82 4.88 20.47 -8.98
CA SER A 82 5.29 21.87 -9.01
C SER A 82 6.68 22.04 -9.62
N SER A 83 6.86 23.11 -10.39
CA SER A 83 8.16 23.61 -10.81
C SER A 83 8.48 24.92 -10.09
N PRO A 84 9.73 25.17 -9.67
CA PRO A 84 10.12 26.48 -9.13
C PRO A 84 10.02 27.60 -10.18
N ASP A 85 10.31 27.27 -11.44
CA ASP A 85 10.39 28.22 -12.54
C ASP A 85 9.44 27.86 -13.68
N ALA A 86 9.07 28.86 -14.47
CA ALA A 86 8.33 28.67 -15.71
C ALA A 86 9.26 28.15 -16.81
N ASP A 87 8.82 27.13 -17.52
CA ASP A 87 9.41 26.63 -18.75
C ASP A 87 8.34 26.32 -19.82
N SER A 88 8.76 25.79 -20.97
CA SER A 88 7.87 25.47 -22.09
C SER A 88 6.89 24.32 -21.83
N GLU A 89 7.10 23.53 -20.78
CA GLU A 89 6.27 22.37 -20.39
C GLU A 89 5.43 22.64 -19.14
N THR A 90 5.66 23.75 -18.44
CA THR A 90 4.88 24.16 -17.28
C THR A 90 3.66 25.01 -17.64
N LEU A 91 2.62 24.88 -16.83
CA LEU A 91 1.45 25.76 -16.84
C LEU A 91 1.29 26.47 -15.49
N ARG A 92 0.64 27.63 -15.49
CA ARG A 92 0.18 28.26 -14.24
C ARG A 92 -0.84 27.35 -13.57
N GLY A 93 -0.79 27.19 -12.26
CA GLY A 93 -1.73 26.32 -11.56
C GLY A 93 -2.10 26.76 -10.15
N ILE A 94 -3.34 26.45 -9.78
CA ILE A 94 -3.85 26.47 -8.41
C ILE A 94 -4.12 25.03 -8.00
N ALA A 95 -3.33 24.47 -7.09
CA ALA A 95 -3.62 23.18 -6.48
C ALA A 95 -4.27 23.41 -5.11
N ALA A 96 -5.46 22.87 -4.88
CA ALA A 96 -6.16 23.02 -3.62
C ALA A 96 -6.80 21.71 -3.16
N VAL A 97 -6.97 21.53 -1.84
CA VAL A 97 -7.72 20.39 -1.27
C VAL A 97 -9.13 20.31 -1.87
N ASP A 98 -9.78 21.46 -1.99
CA ASP A 98 -11.08 21.62 -2.63
C ASP A 98 -10.94 22.42 -3.94
N PRO A 99 -10.61 21.76 -5.07
CA PRO A 99 -10.42 22.45 -6.34
C PRO A 99 -11.70 23.10 -6.87
N GLY A 100 -12.89 22.65 -6.43
CA GLY A 100 -14.18 23.20 -6.89
C GLY A 100 -14.43 24.64 -6.45
N LYS A 101 -13.68 25.14 -5.47
CA LYS A 101 -13.74 26.53 -5.00
C LYS A 101 -13.03 27.54 -5.91
N TYR A 102 -12.21 27.07 -6.84
CA TYR A 102 -11.33 27.93 -7.63
C TYR A 102 -11.65 27.83 -9.12
N LYS A 103 -11.40 28.93 -9.82
CA LYS A 103 -11.43 29.01 -11.27
C LYS A 103 -10.05 29.39 -11.81
N PRO A 104 -9.73 29.03 -13.06
CA PRO A 104 -8.49 29.48 -13.70
C PRO A 104 -8.26 31.00 -13.63
N SER A 105 -9.34 31.79 -13.73
CA SER A 105 -9.31 33.26 -13.63
C SER A 105 -8.84 33.79 -12.26
N ASP A 106 -8.90 32.98 -11.21
CA ASP A 106 -8.60 33.44 -9.86
C ASP A 106 -7.08 33.57 -9.63
N PHE A 107 -6.25 32.99 -10.49
CA PHE A 107 -4.80 32.88 -10.32
C PHE A 107 -4.12 34.23 -10.04
N ASP A 108 -4.46 35.27 -10.82
CA ASP A 108 -3.84 36.58 -10.70
C ASP A 108 -4.26 37.31 -9.41
N THR A 109 -5.49 37.09 -8.95
CA THR A 109 -6.06 37.73 -7.76
C THR A 109 -5.80 36.96 -6.46
N LEU A 110 -5.64 35.65 -6.52
CA LEU A 110 -5.50 34.77 -5.37
C LEU A 110 -4.23 35.10 -4.59
N LYS A 111 -4.38 35.34 -3.28
CA LYS A 111 -3.26 35.51 -2.35
C LYS A 111 -3.18 34.25 -1.50
N VAL A 112 -2.01 33.60 -1.53
CA VAL A 112 -1.70 32.42 -0.73
C VAL A 112 -0.62 32.85 0.26
N SER A 113 -0.94 32.80 1.55
CA SER A 113 0.02 33.03 2.63
C SER A 113 0.65 31.70 3.07
N LYS A 114 1.70 31.77 3.90
CA LYS A 114 2.35 30.57 4.45
C LYS A 114 1.38 29.65 5.22
N ASN A 115 0.35 30.21 5.85
CA ASN A 115 -0.65 29.44 6.58
C ASN A 115 -1.64 28.71 5.66
N ASP A 116 -1.72 29.13 4.40
CA ASP A 116 -2.61 28.54 3.40
C ASP A 116 -1.91 27.40 2.62
N GLU A 117 -0.58 27.37 2.59
CA GLU A 117 0.24 26.36 1.88
C GLU A 117 -0.14 24.89 2.16
N PRO A 118 -0.58 24.50 3.38
CA PRO A 118 -1.04 23.13 3.62
C PRO A 118 -2.30 22.72 2.84
N VAL A 119 -3.11 23.68 2.38
CA VAL A 119 -4.42 23.43 1.74
C VAL A 119 -4.55 24.02 0.34
N VAL A 120 -3.73 25.01 -0.02
CA VAL A 120 -3.69 25.61 -1.36
C VAL A 120 -2.28 26.03 -1.73
N TYR A 121 -1.88 25.73 -2.96
CA TYR A 121 -0.63 26.15 -3.57
C TYR A 121 -0.91 26.83 -4.91
N LYS A 122 -0.19 27.92 -5.18
CA LYS A 122 -0.24 28.65 -6.44
C LYS A 122 1.16 28.77 -7.02
N GLY A 123 1.36 28.30 -8.25
CA GLY A 123 2.68 28.32 -8.88
C GLY A 123 2.69 27.71 -10.28
N TRP A 124 3.85 27.23 -10.70
CA TRP A 124 4.04 26.52 -11.97
C TRP A 124 3.92 25.02 -11.76
N PHE A 125 3.27 24.34 -12.69
CA PHE A 125 3.10 22.90 -12.66
C PHE A 125 3.50 22.28 -13.97
N LYS A 126 4.26 21.20 -13.90
CA LYS A 126 4.53 20.31 -15.02
C LYS A 126 3.63 19.09 -14.91
N ARG A 127 2.94 18.77 -16.00
CA ARG A 127 2.22 17.52 -16.13
C ARG A 127 3.21 16.38 -16.34
N LEU A 128 3.10 15.32 -15.56
CA LEU A 128 3.90 14.12 -15.77
C LEU A 128 3.39 13.36 -16.99
N SER A 129 4.33 12.78 -17.74
CA SER A 129 4.01 11.85 -18.82
C SER A 129 3.51 10.52 -18.24
N PRO A 130 2.63 9.78 -18.94
CA PRO A 130 2.07 8.52 -18.45
C PRO A 130 3.10 7.41 -18.12
N ASP A 131 4.34 7.52 -18.57
CA ASP A 131 5.45 6.61 -18.24
C ASP A 131 6.18 6.97 -16.93
N GLN A 132 5.85 8.11 -16.31
CA GLN A 132 6.47 8.58 -15.06
C GLN A 132 5.66 8.23 -13.82
N TYR A 133 4.44 7.74 -13.98
CA TYR A 133 3.55 7.33 -12.90
C TYR A 133 2.67 6.16 -13.36
N GLY A 134 2.02 5.49 -12.41
CA GLY A 134 0.93 4.57 -12.69
C GLY A 134 -0.24 4.83 -11.74
N PHE A 135 -1.40 4.27 -12.05
CA PHE A 135 -2.57 4.39 -11.17
C PHE A 135 -3.46 3.17 -11.26
N ASP A 136 -4.20 2.95 -10.17
CA ASP A 136 -5.25 1.97 -10.06
C ASP A 136 -6.59 2.71 -9.93
N GLY A 137 -7.35 2.75 -11.02
CA GLY A 137 -8.63 3.47 -11.04
C GLY A 137 -9.75 2.76 -10.29
N ASP A 138 -9.61 1.46 -10.03
CA ASP A 138 -10.60 0.65 -9.31
C ASP A 138 -10.44 0.79 -7.80
N ARG A 139 -9.22 1.08 -7.33
CA ARG A 139 -8.88 1.29 -5.92
C ARG A 139 -8.60 2.75 -5.55
N GLY A 140 -8.43 3.62 -6.55
CA GLY A 140 -8.32 5.06 -6.36
C GLY A 140 -7.00 5.55 -5.78
N TYR A 141 -5.91 4.86 -6.08
CA TYR A 141 -4.55 5.31 -5.75
C TYR A 141 -3.67 5.38 -6.99
N PHE A 142 -2.57 6.10 -6.87
CA PHE A 142 -1.55 6.24 -7.90
C PHE A 142 -0.16 6.22 -7.27
N TRP A 143 0.85 5.97 -8.09
CA TRP A 143 2.23 5.97 -7.66
C TRP A 143 3.14 6.68 -8.66
N LEU A 144 4.18 7.30 -8.14
CA LEU A 144 5.25 7.88 -8.94
C LEU A 144 6.35 6.84 -9.17
N ASN A 145 6.93 6.85 -10.37
CA ASN A 145 8.07 5.98 -10.65
C ASN A 145 9.34 6.47 -9.94
N ALA A 146 9.45 7.78 -9.70
CA ALA A 146 10.42 8.40 -8.81
C ALA A 146 9.68 9.12 -7.68
N SER A 147 10.07 8.89 -6.42
CA SER A 147 9.48 9.55 -5.26
C SER A 147 9.61 11.07 -5.38
N ALA A 148 8.59 11.81 -4.94
CA ALA A 148 8.64 13.26 -4.92
C ALA A 148 9.50 13.77 -3.75
N ASP A 149 10.30 14.80 -4.00
CA ASP A 149 11.04 15.50 -2.95
C ASP A 149 10.08 16.18 -1.97
N ASP A 150 10.55 16.41 -0.73
CA ASP A 150 9.72 16.99 0.33
C ASP A 150 9.20 18.40 -0.04
N ASP A 151 9.95 19.17 -0.83
CA ASP A 151 9.60 20.52 -1.29
C ASP A 151 8.77 20.56 -2.60
N THR A 152 8.50 19.41 -3.19
CA THR A 152 7.70 19.28 -4.42
C THR A 152 6.22 19.12 -4.09
N VAL A 153 5.37 19.94 -4.68
CA VAL A 153 3.92 19.78 -4.61
C VAL A 153 3.50 18.71 -5.63
N VAL A 154 2.68 17.75 -5.20
CA VAL A 154 2.01 16.79 -6.08
C VAL A 154 0.52 17.10 -6.10
N ALA A 155 -0.04 17.18 -7.29
CA ALA A 155 -1.45 17.47 -7.52
C ALA A 155 -1.98 16.59 -8.66
N ILE A 156 -3.31 16.45 -8.75
CA ILE A 156 -3.95 15.67 -9.80
C ILE A 156 -5.13 16.40 -10.44
N SER A 157 -5.44 16.00 -11.66
CA SER A 157 -6.75 16.18 -12.28
C SER A 157 -7.25 14.82 -12.78
N CYS A 158 -8.54 14.55 -12.69
CA CYS A 158 -9.07 13.26 -13.12
C CYS A 158 -10.49 13.32 -13.69
N LEU A 159 -10.82 12.29 -14.47
CA LEU A 159 -12.16 11.99 -14.97
C LEU A 159 -12.69 10.74 -14.28
N LEU A 160 -13.84 10.85 -13.63
CA LEU A 160 -14.53 9.75 -12.98
C LEU A 160 -15.49 9.05 -13.95
N LYS A 161 -15.97 7.86 -13.57
CA LYS A 161 -16.84 7.02 -14.42
C LYS A 161 -18.16 7.67 -14.78
N ASP A 162 -18.73 8.44 -13.86
CA ASP A 162 -19.95 9.23 -14.06
C ASP A 162 -19.74 10.48 -14.94
N LYS A 163 -18.51 10.68 -15.45
CA LYS A 163 -18.05 11.84 -16.23
C LYS A 163 -17.84 13.12 -15.43
N SER A 164 -17.93 13.06 -14.09
CA SER A 164 -17.50 14.14 -13.22
C SER A 164 -16.00 14.36 -13.37
N LYS A 165 -15.60 15.64 -13.39
CA LYS A 165 -14.19 16.05 -13.46
C LYS A 165 -13.75 16.57 -12.10
N VAL A 166 -12.58 16.13 -11.64
CA VAL A 166 -11.89 16.73 -10.49
C VAL A 166 -10.75 17.57 -11.04
N GLY A 167 -10.81 18.88 -10.80
CA GLY A 167 -9.87 19.83 -11.38
C GLY A 167 -10.02 20.00 -12.89
N THR A 168 -8.99 20.58 -13.52
CA THR A 168 -8.96 20.91 -14.95
C THR A 168 -8.56 19.68 -15.75
N HIS A 169 -9.55 18.92 -16.17
CA HIS A 169 -9.38 17.73 -17.01
C HIS A 169 -9.93 17.99 -18.41
N GLU A 170 -9.13 18.64 -19.27
CA GLU A 170 -9.44 18.89 -20.67
C GLU A 170 -8.44 18.22 -21.60
N ARG A 171 -8.95 17.60 -22.68
CA ARG A 171 -8.16 16.91 -23.71
C ARG A 171 -8.10 17.68 -25.03
N GLU A 172 -9.10 18.52 -25.28
CA GLU A 172 -9.30 19.20 -26.58
C GLU A 172 -8.65 20.59 -26.65
N SER A 173 -8.24 21.14 -25.51
CA SER A 173 -7.55 22.42 -25.42
C SER A 173 -6.45 22.37 -24.34
N THR A 174 -5.37 23.12 -24.55
CA THR A 174 -4.37 23.34 -23.50
C THR A 174 -4.74 24.62 -22.76
N PRO A 175 -5.21 24.53 -21.50
CA PRO A 175 -5.56 25.71 -20.74
C PRO A 175 -4.31 26.52 -20.36
N GLU A 176 -4.44 27.85 -20.31
CA GLU A 176 -3.35 28.71 -19.82
C GLU A 176 -3.07 28.57 -18.32
N THR A 177 -4.11 28.19 -17.56
CA THR A 177 -4.06 28.00 -16.11
C THR A 177 -4.89 26.77 -15.74
N VAL A 178 -4.33 25.90 -14.90
CA VAL A 178 -5.01 24.71 -14.39
C VAL A 178 -5.44 24.88 -12.93
N VAL A 179 -6.57 24.30 -12.58
CA VAL A 179 -7.01 24.10 -11.19
C VAL A 179 -6.92 22.61 -10.89
N LEU A 180 -6.24 22.22 -9.82
CA LEU A 180 -5.88 20.83 -9.52
C LEU A 180 -6.28 20.47 -8.09
N ARG A 181 -6.54 19.18 -7.84
CA ARG A 181 -6.65 18.65 -6.48
C ARG A 181 -5.24 18.54 -5.90
N LEU A 182 -5.00 19.18 -4.77
CA LEU A 182 -3.77 19.06 -4.00
C LEU A 182 -3.71 17.69 -3.32
N ILE A 183 -2.64 16.93 -3.56
CA ILE A 183 -2.39 15.62 -2.95
C ILE A 183 -1.28 15.69 -1.91
N LYS A 184 -0.17 16.33 -2.25
CA LYS A 184 0.99 16.54 -1.36
C LYS A 184 1.42 18.00 -1.44
N PRO A 185 1.31 18.80 -0.36
CA PRO A 185 1.94 20.11 -0.27
C PRO A 185 3.45 20.00 0.03
N LYS A 186 4.14 21.14 0.03
CA LYS A 186 5.55 21.22 0.41
C LYS A 186 5.73 20.94 1.90
N ASN A 187 6.83 20.27 2.26
CA ASN A 187 7.27 20.05 3.64
C ASN A 187 6.16 19.50 4.55
N GLN A 188 5.35 18.59 4.00
CA GLN A 188 4.21 18.00 4.68
C GLN A 188 4.65 17.21 5.93
N GLN A 189 3.89 17.33 7.01
CA GLN A 189 4.16 16.71 8.31
C GLN A 189 2.86 16.19 8.95
N PRO A 190 2.92 15.24 9.90
CA PRO A 190 1.74 14.75 10.62
C PRO A 190 1.23 15.77 11.65
N THR A 191 0.68 16.89 11.17
CA THR A 191 0.12 17.94 12.03
C THR A 191 -1.27 18.33 11.54
N GLU A 192 -2.03 18.98 12.42
CA GLU A 192 -3.41 19.43 12.13
C GLU A 192 -3.49 20.31 10.87
N ALA A 193 -2.44 21.09 10.58
CA ALA A 193 -2.36 21.90 9.38
C ALA A 193 -2.46 21.08 8.09
N PHE A 194 -1.92 19.85 8.09
CA PHE A 194 -1.89 18.96 6.94
C PHE A 194 -2.95 17.84 7.01
N ARG A 195 -3.92 17.91 7.94
CA ARG A 195 -4.93 16.85 8.14
C ARG A 195 -5.68 16.42 6.88
N ALA A 196 -5.83 17.33 5.91
CA ALA A 196 -6.54 17.08 4.65
C ALA A 196 -5.68 16.40 3.57
N THR A 197 -4.35 16.37 3.73
CA THR A 197 -3.44 15.82 2.72
C THR A 197 -2.55 14.73 3.28
N TRP A 198 -2.25 14.73 4.59
CA TRP A 198 -1.40 13.73 5.22
C TRP A 198 -1.94 12.30 5.09
N PRO A 199 -3.27 12.06 5.23
CA PRO A 199 -3.85 10.74 4.99
C PRO A 199 -3.78 10.28 3.54
N LEU A 200 -3.60 11.19 2.58
CA LEU A 200 -3.53 10.84 1.15
C LEU A 200 -2.23 10.13 0.80
N MET A 201 -1.14 10.35 1.54
CA MET A 201 0.10 9.58 1.35
C MET A 201 -0.07 8.17 1.95
N MET A 202 0.10 7.15 1.12
CA MET A 202 0.04 5.75 1.54
C MET A 202 1.31 5.40 2.33
N LYS A 203 1.12 4.97 3.58
CA LYS A 203 2.20 4.61 4.54
C LYS A 203 2.23 3.11 4.84
N ASN A 204 1.54 2.34 4.00
CA ASN A 204 1.31 0.91 4.09
C ASN A 204 1.95 0.15 2.91
N VAL A 205 2.85 0.82 2.18
CA VAL A 205 3.53 0.28 1.00
C VAL A 205 5.01 0.13 1.29
N TYR A 206 5.55 -1.07 1.09
CA TYR A 206 6.92 -1.43 1.42
C TYR A 206 7.60 -2.09 0.23
N TYR A 207 8.86 -1.73 -0.01
CA TYR A 207 9.71 -2.47 -0.92
C TYR A 207 10.42 -3.61 -0.19
N LEU A 208 10.39 -4.80 -0.77
CA LEU A 208 10.95 -6.04 -0.24
C LEU A 208 12.12 -6.58 -1.09
N GLY A 209 12.56 -5.84 -2.11
CA GLY A 209 13.57 -6.29 -3.07
C GLY A 209 12.99 -6.71 -4.42
N ASP A 210 13.67 -6.37 -5.51
CA ASP A 210 13.27 -6.72 -6.87
C ASP A 210 13.40 -8.23 -7.15
N ASN A 211 12.60 -8.72 -8.09
CA ASN A 211 12.66 -10.11 -8.59
C ASN A 211 12.56 -11.16 -7.47
N LEU A 212 11.58 -10.99 -6.58
CA LEU A 212 11.30 -11.98 -5.55
C LEU A 212 10.99 -13.34 -6.17
N ALA A 213 11.32 -14.40 -5.42
CA ALA A 213 10.98 -15.74 -5.82
C ALA A 213 9.47 -15.88 -6.09
N PRO A 214 9.05 -16.80 -6.98
CA PRO A 214 7.64 -17.11 -7.18
C PRO A 214 6.95 -17.39 -5.84
N THR A 215 5.69 -16.99 -5.72
CA THR A 215 4.90 -16.98 -4.47
C THR A 215 4.93 -18.27 -3.65
N LYS A 216 5.12 -19.44 -4.28
CA LYS A 216 5.24 -20.72 -3.57
C LYS A 216 6.49 -20.82 -2.67
N ASN A 217 7.53 -20.06 -2.97
CA ASN A 217 8.83 -20.13 -2.28
C ASN A 217 9.14 -18.89 -1.44
N LEU A 218 8.38 -17.81 -1.65
CA LEU A 218 8.51 -16.59 -0.88
C LEU A 218 7.70 -16.73 0.41
N ASN A 219 8.31 -16.40 1.54
CA ASN A 219 7.60 -16.15 2.79
C ASN A 219 7.95 -14.76 3.29
N LEU A 220 7.05 -14.17 4.09
CA LEU A 220 7.26 -12.89 4.73
C LEU A 220 7.02 -13.08 6.23
N LEU A 221 7.96 -12.59 7.04
CA LEU A 221 7.83 -12.55 8.49
C LEU A 221 7.66 -11.11 8.96
N VAL A 222 6.78 -10.92 9.93
CA VAL A 222 6.70 -9.70 10.73
C VAL A 222 7.29 -10.01 12.10
N LYS A 223 8.37 -9.34 12.49
CA LYS A 223 9.07 -9.56 13.76
C LYS A 223 9.12 -8.30 14.62
N PRO A 224 8.80 -8.38 15.92
CA PRO A 224 9.07 -7.29 16.86
C PRO A 224 10.59 -6.99 17.00
N ILE A 225 10.95 -5.74 17.29
CA ILE A 225 12.35 -5.26 17.40
C ILE A 225 12.96 -5.51 18.80
N GLN A 226 12.16 -5.83 19.83
CA GLN A 226 12.62 -6.23 21.17
C GLN A 226 12.29 -7.72 21.40
N HIS A 227 13.16 -8.63 21.88
CA HIS A 227 14.49 -8.59 22.49
C HIS A 227 15.40 -9.66 21.85
N GLU A 228 16.71 -9.39 21.75
CA GLU A 228 17.72 -10.45 21.66
C GLU A 228 17.59 -11.41 22.87
N GLU A 229 17.80 -12.70 22.59
CA GLU A 229 17.70 -13.86 23.49
C GLU A 229 16.29 -14.44 23.72
N GLY A 230 15.96 -15.43 22.89
CA GLY A 230 15.37 -16.67 23.38
C GLY A 230 13.88 -16.65 23.69
N THR A 231 13.03 -16.47 22.67
CA THR A 231 11.75 -17.19 22.61
C THR A 231 11.39 -17.50 21.17
N ASP A 232 12.00 -18.55 20.62
CA ASP A 232 11.21 -19.51 19.81
C ASP A 232 10.24 -20.19 20.78
N ALA A 233 9.25 -19.45 21.29
CA ALA A 233 8.20 -20.01 22.12
C ALA A 233 7.05 -20.34 21.18
N ALA A 234 6.99 -21.62 20.83
CA ALA A 234 5.77 -22.28 20.42
C ALA A 234 4.62 -21.86 21.36
N THR A 235 3.79 -20.89 20.94
CA THR A 235 2.51 -20.60 21.56
C THR A 235 1.51 -21.65 21.11
N GLY A 236 1.60 -22.83 21.72
CA GLY A 236 0.48 -23.75 21.80
C GLY A 236 -0.65 -23.09 22.61
N GLY A 237 -1.67 -22.57 21.92
CA GLY A 237 -2.96 -22.20 22.52
C GLY A 237 -3.65 -20.96 21.94
N LYS A 238 -2.89 -19.92 21.60
CA LYS A 238 -3.29 -18.75 20.79
C LYS A 238 -2.01 -18.25 20.11
N ARG A 239 -1.81 -18.60 18.84
CA ARG A 239 -0.78 -17.94 18.04
C ARG A 239 -1.35 -16.57 17.69
N ASN A 240 -0.89 -15.52 18.36
CA ASN A 240 -1.04 -14.15 17.84
C ASN A 240 -0.29 -14.13 16.51
N ASN A 241 -1.04 -14.23 15.44
CA ASN A 241 -0.51 -14.32 14.10
C ASN A 241 -0.46 -12.89 13.59
N LEU A 242 0.68 -12.21 13.78
CA LEU A 242 0.87 -10.82 13.33
C LEU A 242 0.56 -10.66 11.84
N LEU A 243 0.75 -11.70 11.02
CA LEU A 243 0.34 -11.68 9.61
C LEU A 243 -1.18 -11.57 9.51
N HIS A 244 -1.94 -12.39 10.23
CA HIS A 244 -3.40 -12.30 10.27
C HIS A 244 -3.89 -10.96 10.84
N GLU A 245 -3.32 -10.55 11.97
CA GLU A 245 -3.68 -9.30 12.66
C GLU A 245 -3.42 -8.07 11.80
N MET A 246 -2.46 -8.11 10.86
CA MET A 246 -2.17 -7.04 9.90
C MET A 246 -2.82 -7.26 8.52
N GLY A 247 -3.64 -8.30 8.37
CA GLY A 247 -4.37 -8.61 7.14
C GLY A 247 -3.55 -9.27 6.03
N LEU A 248 -2.39 -9.82 6.33
CA LEU A 248 -1.56 -10.53 5.37
C LEU A 248 -1.83 -12.05 5.33
N ASP A 249 -2.66 -12.59 6.22
CA ASP A 249 -2.97 -14.02 6.31
C ASP A 249 -4.44 -14.24 6.75
N VAL A 250 -5.33 -14.43 5.81
CA VAL A 250 -6.78 -14.57 5.99
C VAL A 250 -7.36 -15.77 5.23
N ILE A 251 -6.67 -16.30 4.21
CA ILE A 251 -7.10 -17.45 3.41
C ILE A 251 -6.06 -18.57 3.40
N ASP A 252 -6.45 -19.77 3.00
CA ASP A 252 -5.53 -20.88 2.73
C ASP A 252 -5.10 -20.93 1.24
N GLU A 253 -4.25 -21.90 0.88
CA GLU A 253 -3.87 -22.18 -0.51
C GLU A 253 -5.07 -22.46 -1.44
N CYS A 254 -6.21 -22.90 -0.88
CA CYS A 254 -7.46 -23.14 -1.60
C CYS A 254 -8.34 -21.89 -1.76
N ARG A 255 -7.92 -20.76 -1.19
CA ARG A 255 -8.67 -19.48 -1.14
C ARG A 255 -9.92 -19.53 -0.26
N TYR A 256 -9.94 -20.38 0.76
CA TYR A 256 -10.97 -20.36 1.79
C TYR A 256 -10.51 -19.56 2.98
N LEU A 257 -11.43 -18.81 3.60
CA LEU A 257 -11.16 -18.05 4.82
C LEU A 257 -10.72 -18.98 5.96
N VAL A 258 -9.58 -18.67 6.58
CA VAL A 258 -9.04 -19.37 7.74
C VAL A 258 -9.14 -18.47 8.96
N ARG A 259 -9.77 -18.98 10.01
CA ARG A 259 -9.83 -18.26 11.29
C ARG A 259 -8.43 -18.15 11.87
N ASN A 260 -7.98 -16.91 12.12
CA ASN A 260 -6.64 -16.56 12.61
C ASN A 260 -5.49 -16.85 11.62
N GLY A 261 -5.81 -17.10 10.36
CA GLY A 261 -4.82 -17.43 9.33
C GLY A 261 -4.21 -18.83 9.45
N ASP A 262 -3.44 -19.23 8.45
CA ASP A 262 -2.73 -20.52 8.40
C ASP A 262 -1.23 -20.40 8.76
N GLY A 263 -0.75 -19.18 9.02
CA GLY A 263 0.63 -18.84 9.33
C GLY A 263 1.47 -18.49 8.10
N LEU A 264 0.88 -18.47 6.91
CA LEU A 264 1.52 -18.11 5.65
C LEU A 264 0.94 -16.79 5.13
N VAL A 265 1.77 -16.03 4.44
CA VAL A 265 1.31 -14.81 3.79
C VAL A 265 0.47 -15.16 2.57
N ASP A 266 -0.73 -14.61 2.52
CA ASP A 266 -1.58 -14.63 1.35
C ASP A 266 -0.91 -13.84 0.24
N PHE A 267 -0.69 -14.45 -0.92
CA PHE A 267 -0.22 -13.72 -2.07
C PHE A 267 -1.35 -13.54 -3.08
N ASN A 268 -1.82 -12.30 -3.22
CA ASN A 268 -2.79 -11.90 -4.21
C ASN A 268 -2.24 -10.74 -5.07
N SER A 269 -2.92 -10.46 -6.18
CA SER A 269 -2.45 -9.45 -7.14
C SER A 269 -2.45 -8.02 -6.59
N PHE A 270 -3.06 -7.79 -5.42
CA PHE A 270 -3.15 -6.47 -4.80
C PHE A 270 -2.09 -6.26 -3.73
N ASN A 271 -1.83 -7.26 -2.89
CA ASN A 271 -0.96 -7.09 -1.73
C ASN A 271 0.53 -7.31 -2.03
N ILE A 272 0.90 -8.14 -3.01
CA ILE A 272 2.30 -8.25 -3.42
C ILE A 272 2.47 -8.21 -4.94
N ASN A 273 3.46 -7.44 -5.38
CA ASN A 273 4.00 -7.52 -6.72
C ASN A 273 5.40 -8.13 -6.65
N VAL A 274 5.50 -9.44 -6.88
CA VAL A 274 6.78 -10.19 -6.81
C VAL A 274 7.83 -9.69 -7.81
N LYS A 275 7.39 -9.07 -8.93
CA LYS A 275 8.31 -8.55 -9.94
C LYS A 275 9.00 -7.28 -9.45
N THR A 276 8.24 -6.37 -8.85
CA THR A 276 8.74 -5.07 -8.37
C THR A 276 9.09 -5.07 -6.88
N GLY A 277 8.88 -6.19 -6.18
CA GLY A 277 9.13 -6.30 -4.76
C GLY A 277 8.19 -5.48 -3.87
N ILE A 278 7.06 -4.98 -4.40
CA ILE A 278 6.19 -4.08 -3.64
C ILE A 278 5.18 -4.91 -2.84
N LEU A 279 5.13 -4.68 -1.52
CA LEU A 279 4.11 -5.13 -0.60
C LEU A 279 3.18 -3.97 -0.27
N ILE A 280 1.86 -4.18 -0.33
CA ILE A 280 0.82 -3.24 0.10
C ILE A 280 -0.01 -3.94 1.18
N PHE A 281 0.01 -3.40 2.40
CA PHE A 281 -0.88 -3.89 3.45
C PHE A 281 -2.34 -3.48 3.16
N PRO A 282 -3.33 -4.32 3.50
CA PRO A 282 -4.75 -3.99 3.36
C PRO A 282 -5.21 -2.76 4.15
N SER A 283 -4.60 -2.52 5.32
CA SER A 283 -4.86 -1.31 6.10
C SER A 283 -3.91 -0.19 5.68
N LEU A 284 -4.35 1.07 5.77
CA LEU A 284 -3.49 2.25 5.59
C LEU A 284 -2.54 2.47 6.79
N GLN A 285 -2.86 1.87 7.94
CA GLN A 285 -2.09 1.95 9.18
C GLN A 285 -1.90 0.57 9.81
N PRO A 286 -1.22 -0.39 9.13
CA PRO A 286 -1.12 -1.77 9.60
C PRO A 286 -0.47 -1.95 10.97
N PHE A 287 0.38 -1.00 11.42
CA PHE A 287 1.08 -1.10 12.70
C PHE A 287 0.41 -0.32 13.84
N ASP A 288 -0.57 0.51 13.55
CA ASP A 288 -1.36 1.25 14.54
C ASP A 288 -2.77 1.48 13.97
N PRO A 289 -3.57 0.40 13.84
CA PRO A 289 -4.85 0.47 13.15
C PRO A 289 -5.83 1.39 13.89
N SER A 290 -6.56 2.18 13.11
CA SER A 290 -7.63 3.05 13.63
C SER A 290 -8.79 2.23 14.20
N SER A 291 -9.64 2.88 15.00
CA SER A 291 -10.75 2.20 15.69
C SER A 291 -11.81 1.59 14.77
N ASP A 292 -11.89 2.07 13.53
CA ASP A 292 -12.78 1.56 12.47
C ASP A 292 -12.12 0.47 11.61
N SER A 293 -10.84 0.18 11.83
CA SER A 293 -10.16 -0.92 11.16
C SER A 293 -10.75 -2.25 11.59
N ARG A 294 -10.87 -3.18 10.64
CA ARG A 294 -11.23 -4.58 10.93
C ARG A 294 -10.04 -5.44 11.37
N PHE A 295 -8.85 -4.85 11.36
CA PHE A 295 -7.60 -5.50 11.74
C PHE A 295 -7.27 -5.11 13.17
N GLU A 296 -7.34 -6.09 14.07
CA GLU A 296 -7.21 -5.88 15.52
C GLU A 296 -5.78 -6.23 15.96
N LEU A 297 -4.89 -5.24 15.94
CA LEU A 297 -3.58 -5.35 16.57
C LEU A 297 -3.68 -4.99 18.06
N ASP A 298 -3.20 -5.89 18.93
CA ASP A 298 -3.13 -5.68 20.38
C ASP A 298 -2.43 -4.34 20.70
N GLU A 299 -3.00 -3.55 21.63
CA GLU A 299 -2.50 -2.20 21.96
C GLU A 299 -1.00 -2.19 22.33
N GLU A 300 -0.53 -3.22 23.03
CA GLU A 300 0.88 -3.37 23.42
C GLU A 300 1.82 -3.49 22.21
N ASN A 301 1.32 -4.06 21.12
CA ASN A 301 2.05 -4.28 19.88
C ASN A 301 1.95 -3.08 18.92
N ARG A 302 1.10 -2.08 19.15
CA ARG A 302 0.93 -0.94 18.23
C ARG A 302 2.15 -0.02 18.19
N ALA A 303 2.51 0.44 16.99
CA ALA A 303 3.61 1.36 16.72
C ALA A 303 3.09 2.64 16.05
N ASP A 304 3.03 3.75 16.81
CA ASP A 304 2.52 5.07 16.36
C ASP A 304 3.50 5.82 15.43
N ILE A 305 4.04 5.13 14.43
CA ILE A 305 5.00 5.68 13.46
C ILE A 305 4.37 6.75 12.56
N TYR A 306 3.04 6.75 12.39
CA TYR A 306 2.33 7.63 11.44
C TYR A 306 2.22 9.08 11.89
N ASN A 307 2.39 9.33 13.19
CA ASN A 307 2.37 10.66 13.80
C ASN A 307 3.77 11.16 14.17
N ALA A 308 4.83 10.46 13.78
CA ALA A 308 6.19 10.84 14.13
C ALA A 308 6.68 12.05 13.32
N VAL A 309 7.28 13.03 14.00
CA VAL A 309 7.65 14.33 13.40
C VAL A 309 9.14 14.43 13.03
N SER A 310 9.95 13.44 13.40
CA SER A 310 11.38 13.40 13.07
C SER A 310 11.86 11.96 12.84
N PRO A 311 13.01 11.76 12.18
CA PRO A 311 13.63 10.44 12.03
C PRO A 311 13.92 9.77 13.39
N GLU A 312 14.37 10.53 14.39
CA GLU A 312 14.62 10.00 15.73
C GLU A 312 13.33 9.53 16.42
N ASP A 313 12.22 10.26 16.22
CA ASP A 313 10.90 9.88 16.72
C ASP A 313 10.38 8.61 16.03
N LEU A 314 10.59 8.48 14.72
CA LEU A 314 10.26 7.25 13.97
C LEU A 314 11.01 6.04 14.53
N GLU A 315 12.32 6.14 14.72
CA GLU A 315 13.14 5.04 15.26
C GLU A 315 12.70 4.63 16.67
N LYS A 316 12.33 5.59 17.52
CA LYS A 316 11.83 5.32 18.88
C LYS A 316 10.47 4.63 18.89
N LYS A 317 9.59 5.00 17.97
CA LYS A 317 8.23 4.44 17.86
C LYS A 317 8.18 3.14 17.09
N SER A 318 9.18 2.85 16.26
CA SER A 318 9.33 1.61 15.51
C SER A 318 9.31 0.40 16.43
N LYS A 319 8.51 -0.61 16.07
CA LYS A 319 8.43 -1.88 16.79
C LYS A 319 8.62 -3.09 15.91
N PHE A 320 8.52 -2.98 14.58
CA PHE A 320 8.51 -4.15 13.70
C PHE A 320 9.55 -4.09 12.58
N LYS A 321 10.01 -5.28 12.20
CA LYS A 321 10.72 -5.55 10.94
C LYS A 321 9.92 -6.50 10.07
N LEU A 322 9.84 -6.18 8.81
CA LEU A 322 9.34 -7.03 7.73
C LEU A 322 10.53 -7.72 7.08
N ILE A 323 10.48 -9.05 7.00
CA ILE A 323 11.59 -9.86 6.51
C ILE A 323 11.08 -10.78 5.40
N ALA A 324 11.55 -10.53 4.18
CA ALA A 324 11.30 -11.40 3.04
C ALA A 324 12.30 -12.55 3.02
N ILE A 325 11.81 -13.78 2.87
CA ILE A 325 12.59 -15.01 2.96
C ILE A 325 12.30 -15.89 1.75
N ASP A 326 13.36 -16.45 1.16
CA ASP A 326 13.26 -17.47 0.11
C ASP A 326 13.55 -18.86 0.67
N GLU A 327 12.80 -19.86 0.20
CA GLU A 327 13.11 -21.27 0.39
C GLU A 327 14.22 -21.71 -0.58
N LEU A 328 15.38 -22.13 -0.04
CA LEU A 328 16.51 -22.60 -0.85
C LEU A 328 16.18 -23.95 -1.50
N LYS A 329 16.23 -24.00 -2.83
CA LYS A 329 15.80 -25.16 -3.63
C LYS A 329 16.78 -26.36 -3.68
N ASN A 330 18.05 -26.23 -3.26
CA ASN A 330 19.08 -27.26 -3.50
C ASN A 330 19.98 -27.57 -2.29
N SER A 331 20.35 -28.85 -2.12
CA SER A 331 21.28 -29.33 -1.08
C SER A 331 22.66 -28.67 -1.13
N ASP A 332 23.10 -28.25 -2.32
CA ASP A 332 24.41 -27.62 -2.52
C ASP A 332 24.45 -26.19 -1.94
N ASP A 333 23.35 -25.44 -2.04
CA ASP A 333 23.21 -24.11 -1.42
C ASP A 333 23.14 -24.21 0.10
N VAL A 334 22.47 -25.25 0.62
CA VAL A 334 22.42 -25.54 2.06
C VAL A 334 23.81 -25.88 2.60
N THR A 335 24.61 -26.62 1.83
CA THR A 335 25.96 -27.03 2.21
C THR A 335 26.95 -25.86 2.17
N ALA A 336 26.82 -24.96 1.18
CA ALA A 336 27.62 -23.74 1.10
C ALA A 336 27.38 -22.79 2.29
N MET A 337 26.12 -22.60 2.71
CA MET A 337 25.77 -21.79 3.88
C MET A 337 26.32 -22.36 5.20
N LYS A 338 26.28 -23.69 5.38
CA LYS A 338 26.86 -24.34 6.58
C LYS A 338 28.37 -24.13 6.68
N SER A 339 29.09 -24.21 5.56
CA SER A 339 30.55 -23.99 5.53
C SER A 339 30.96 -22.55 5.86
N ILE A 340 30.11 -21.56 5.52
CA ILE A 340 30.37 -20.14 5.83
C ILE A 340 30.16 -19.85 7.33
N LYS A 341 29.12 -20.44 7.96
CA LYS A 341 28.88 -20.26 9.41
C LYS A 341 29.96 -20.89 10.29
N GLU A 342 30.60 -21.97 9.85
CA GLU A 342 31.71 -22.60 10.58
C GLU A 342 33.02 -21.80 10.47
N LYS A 343 33.27 -21.12 9.34
CA LYS A 343 34.46 -20.27 9.16
C LYS A 343 34.39 -18.92 9.88
N GLY A 344 33.20 -18.46 10.25
CA GLY A 344 33.01 -17.22 11.03
C GLY A 344 33.14 -17.40 12.55
N LYS A 345 33.38 -18.63 13.03
CA LYS A 345 33.54 -18.97 14.46
C LYS A 345 34.96 -19.39 14.84
N SER A 346 35.95 -19.28 13.94
CA SER A 346 37.36 -19.59 14.24
C SER A 346 38.17 -18.34 14.60
#